data_AF-A0A423PMG5-F1
#
_entry.id   AF-A0A423PMG5-F1
#
_cell.length_a   1.000
_cell.length_b   1.000
_cell.length_c   1.000
_cell.angle_alpha   90.00
_cell.angle_beta   90.00
_cell.angle_gamma   90.00
#
_symmetry.space_group_name_H-M   'P 1'
#
loop_
_entity.id
_entity.type
_entity.pdbx_description
1 polymer ?
#
loop_
_entity_poly.entity_id
_entity_poly.type
_entity_poly.pdbx_seq_one_letter_code
_entity_poly.pdbx_strand_id
1 'polypeptide(L)'
;MVAVLTIASGGYGHMLVGQSHPHAPPMTDSQTLHRAADCVLQVEHNLRTADLWQADVPSPAAMASRTPFCADTLTFVQWLQFIFVPRMRELIEAGGPLPGASAIAVMAEVKLDTDQADQARIVAALADFDALIGVSQ
;
A
#
# COMPACT_ATOMS: atom_id res chain seq x y z
N MET A 1 -50.43 40.94 25.66
CA MET A 1 -51.70 40.20 25.80
C MET A 1 -51.34 38.77 26.17
N VAL A 2 -51.88 38.29 27.27
CA VAL A 2 -51.43 37.09 28.00
C VAL A 2 -51.96 35.82 27.33
N ALA A 3 -51.13 34.79 27.19
CA ALA A 3 -51.59 33.39 27.10
C ALA A 3 -50.48 32.45 27.59
N VAL A 4 -50.64 31.96 28.82
CA VAL A 4 -49.97 30.76 29.35
C VAL A 4 -51.00 29.63 29.22
N LEU A 5 -50.66 28.52 28.54
CA LEU A 5 -51.36 27.23 28.60
C LEU A 5 -50.46 26.19 27.87
N THR A 6 -49.71 25.35 28.56
CA THR A 6 -50.08 24.02 29.12
C THR A 6 -49.36 22.91 28.36
N ILE A 7 -48.54 22.19 29.11
CA ILE A 7 -47.79 21.00 28.72
C ILE A 7 -48.78 19.83 28.61
N ALA A 8 -48.74 19.10 27.50
CA ALA A 8 -49.40 17.80 27.36
C ALA A 8 -48.43 16.81 26.70
N SER A 9 -48.04 15.79 27.47
CA SER A 9 -47.31 14.62 26.99
C SER A 9 -48.21 13.79 26.07
N GLY A 10 -47.69 13.40 24.92
CA GLY A 10 -48.33 12.46 24.00
C GLY A 10 -47.29 11.88 23.05
N GLY A 11 -47.10 10.56 23.12
CA GLY A 11 -46.08 9.86 22.37
C GLY A 11 -46.41 9.62 20.88
N TYR A 12 -45.38 9.09 20.23
CA TYR A 12 -45.28 8.48 18.90
C TYR A 12 -44.99 9.40 17.70
N GLY A 13 -43.74 9.29 17.25
CA GLY A 13 -43.43 9.06 15.83
C GLY A 13 -43.08 10.29 15.01
N HIS A 14 -41.79 10.64 14.92
CA HIS A 14 -41.18 10.97 13.62
C HIS A 14 -39.64 10.94 13.68
N MET A 15 -39.09 9.92 13.03
CA MET A 15 -37.88 9.93 12.19
C MET A 15 -37.16 11.28 12.04
N LEU A 16 -35.88 11.38 12.47
CA LEU A 16 -34.81 12.05 11.72
C LEU A 16 -33.41 11.55 12.15
N VAL A 17 -32.86 10.66 11.33
CA VAL A 17 -31.55 10.77 10.65
C VAL A 17 -30.30 11.01 11.50
N GLY A 18 -29.38 10.03 11.44
CA GLY A 18 -28.00 10.18 11.89
C GLY A 18 -27.28 8.85 12.09
N GLN A 19 -27.53 7.83 11.27
CA GLN A 19 -26.64 6.68 11.22
C GLN A 19 -25.35 7.13 10.52
N SER A 20 -24.45 7.69 11.33
CA SER A 20 -23.06 7.90 11.00
C SER A 20 -22.53 6.58 10.46
N HIS A 21 -22.15 6.58 9.18
CA HIS A 21 -21.41 5.46 8.60
C HIS A 21 -20.23 5.14 9.51
N PRO A 22 -19.83 3.85 9.65
CA PRO A 22 -18.53 3.55 10.24
C PRO A 22 -17.46 4.05 9.26
N HIS A 23 -17.11 5.33 9.36
CA HIS A 23 -15.82 5.79 8.86
C HIS A 23 -14.81 5.10 9.77
N ALA A 24 -14.13 4.08 9.25
CA ALA A 24 -13.02 3.47 9.94
C ALA A 24 -12.11 4.60 10.47
N PRO A 25 -11.67 4.56 11.74
CA PRO A 25 -10.81 5.60 12.28
C PRO A 25 -9.61 5.80 11.33
N PRO A 26 -9.13 7.05 11.15
CA PRO A 26 -7.95 7.29 10.33
C PRO A 26 -6.84 6.36 10.81
N MET A 27 -6.25 5.61 9.87
CA MET A 27 -5.20 4.65 10.20
C MET A 27 -4.07 5.38 10.92
N THR A 28 -3.63 4.82 12.04
CA THR A 28 -2.47 5.36 12.76
C THR A 28 -1.19 5.05 11.99
N ASP A 29 -0.16 5.89 12.12
CA ASP A 29 1.13 5.68 11.44
C ASP A 29 1.71 4.28 11.71
N SER A 30 1.60 3.79 12.95
CA SER A 30 2.04 2.44 13.32
C SER A 30 1.28 1.34 12.59
N GLN A 31 -0.02 1.51 12.33
CA GLN A 31 -0.83 0.54 11.58
C GLN A 31 -0.47 0.54 10.10
N THR A 32 -0.22 1.73 9.54
CA THR A 32 0.23 1.89 8.15
C THR A 32 1.58 1.20 7.94
N LEU A 33 2.55 1.42 8.83
CA LEU A 33 3.86 0.79 8.76
C LEU A 33 3.79 -0.74 8.86
N HIS A 34 2.93 -1.28 9.73
CA HIS A 34 2.73 -2.72 9.86
C HIS A 34 2.18 -3.33 8.55
N ARG A 35 1.14 -2.72 7.97
CA ARG A 35 0.58 -3.18 6.70
C ARG A 35 1.58 -3.04 5.54
N ALA A 36 2.40 -2.00 5.56
CA ALA A 36 3.46 -1.81 4.57
C ALA A 36 4.49 -2.95 4.66
N ALA A 37 4.86 -3.37 5.88
CA ALA A 37 5.74 -4.52 6.09
C ALA A 37 5.12 -5.80 5.53
N ASP A 38 3.84 -6.04 5.80
CA ASP A 38 3.13 -7.22 5.30
C ASP A 38 3.12 -7.26 3.77
N CYS A 39 2.86 -6.13 3.11
CA CYS A 39 2.88 -6.06 1.65
C CYS A 39 4.28 -6.34 1.08
N VAL A 40 5.34 -5.77 1.67
CA VAL A 40 6.73 -6.01 1.25
C VAL A 40 7.11 -7.49 1.42
N LEU A 41 6.71 -8.11 2.53
CA LEU A 41 6.92 -9.54 2.77
C LEU A 41 6.16 -10.41 1.77
N GLN A 42 4.94 -10.04 1.40
CA GLN A 42 4.17 -10.73 0.37
C GLN A 42 4.82 -10.63 -1.01
N VAL A 43 5.34 -9.46 -1.39
CA VAL A 43 6.08 -9.29 -2.64
C VAL A 43 7.30 -10.21 -2.68
N GLU A 44 8.11 -10.22 -1.61
CA GLU A 44 9.27 -11.11 -1.48
C GLU A 44 8.89 -12.59 -1.56
N HIS A 45 7.82 -13.00 -0.86
CA HIS A 45 7.30 -14.36 -0.90
C HIS A 45 6.85 -14.77 -2.31
N ASN A 46 6.05 -13.93 -2.97
CA ASN A 46 5.51 -14.20 -4.29
C ASN A 46 6.63 -14.29 -5.34
N LEU A 47 7.64 -13.42 -5.29
CA LEU A 47 8.82 -13.50 -6.16
C LEU A 47 9.58 -14.82 -6.00
N ARG A 48 9.73 -15.32 -4.77
CA ARG A 48 10.39 -16.61 -4.51
C ARG A 48 9.57 -17.79 -5.00
N THR A 49 8.26 -17.78 -4.74
CA THR A 49 7.36 -18.86 -5.17
C THR A 49 7.27 -18.95 -6.70
N ALA A 50 7.40 -17.82 -7.39
CA ALA A 50 7.44 -17.72 -8.84
C ALA A 50 8.83 -18.02 -9.45
N ASP A 51 9.83 -18.42 -8.64
CA ASP A 51 11.23 -18.64 -9.06
C ASP A 51 11.89 -17.42 -9.74
N LEU A 52 11.38 -16.21 -9.46
CA LEU A 52 11.92 -14.96 -9.97
C LEU A 52 13.04 -14.39 -9.08
N TRP A 53 13.15 -14.88 -7.84
CA TRP A 53 14.13 -14.40 -6.87
C TRP A 53 15.56 -14.74 -7.29
N GLN A 54 16.37 -13.72 -7.55
CA GLN A 54 17.71 -13.91 -8.11
C GLN A 54 18.77 -14.09 -7.02
N ALA A 55 19.71 -15.00 -7.22
CA ALA A 55 20.86 -15.16 -6.33
C ALA A 55 21.97 -14.13 -6.62
N ASP A 56 22.14 -13.76 -7.89
CA ASP A 56 23.19 -12.86 -8.33
C ASP A 56 22.85 -11.41 -7.98
N VAL A 57 23.69 -10.80 -7.15
CA VAL A 57 23.57 -9.40 -6.77
C VAL A 57 24.10 -8.51 -7.90
N PRO A 58 23.30 -7.54 -8.40
CA PRO A 58 23.77 -6.59 -9.39
C PRO A 58 24.92 -5.74 -8.86
N SER A 59 25.72 -5.17 -9.78
CA SER A 59 26.81 -4.28 -9.36
C SER A 59 26.28 -3.04 -8.62
N PRO A 60 27.02 -2.48 -7.64
CA PRO A 60 26.63 -1.24 -6.98
C PRO A 60 26.42 -0.07 -7.96
N ALA A 61 27.18 -0.04 -9.05
CA ALA A 61 27.03 0.97 -10.10
C ALA A 61 25.68 0.85 -10.83
N ALA A 62 25.21 -0.37 -11.10
CA ALA A 62 23.88 -0.62 -11.68
C ALA A 62 22.76 -0.21 -10.72
N MET A 63 22.90 -0.52 -9.43
CA MET A 63 21.92 -0.12 -8.40
C MET A 63 21.89 1.38 -8.12
N ALA A 64 22.95 2.12 -8.48
CA ALA A 64 23.07 3.56 -8.29
C ALA A 64 22.55 4.38 -9.50
N SER A 65 21.93 3.74 -10.50
CA SER A 65 21.37 4.46 -11.64
C SER A 65 20.31 5.48 -11.19
N ARG A 66 20.32 6.66 -11.83
CA ARG A 66 19.39 7.76 -11.56
C ARG A 66 18.11 7.66 -12.39
N THR A 67 18.05 6.71 -13.32
CA THR A 67 16.87 6.44 -14.14
C THR A 67 15.75 5.88 -13.24
N PRO A 68 14.47 6.20 -13.48
CA PRO A 68 13.36 5.59 -12.73
C PRO A 68 13.46 4.06 -12.76
N PHE A 69 13.32 3.44 -11.58
CA PHE A 69 13.45 1.99 -11.40
C PHE A 69 14.79 1.39 -11.85
N CYS A 70 15.83 2.20 -12.05
CA CYS A 70 17.10 1.79 -12.65
C CYS A 70 16.88 1.01 -13.98
N ALA A 71 15.86 1.39 -14.75
CA ALA A 71 15.37 0.61 -15.89
C ALA A 71 16.37 0.45 -17.06
N ASP A 72 17.47 1.20 -17.02
CA ASP A 72 18.60 1.14 -17.94
C ASP A 72 19.65 0.10 -17.56
N THR A 73 19.68 -0.31 -16.29
CA THR A 73 20.79 -1.08 -15.69
C THR A 73 20.33 -2.33 -14.96
N LEU A 74 19.07 -2.40 -14.54
CA LEU A 74 18.49 -3.53 -13.82
C LEU A 74 17.25 -4.07 -14.53
N THR A 75 17.01 -5.38 -14.35
CA THR A 75 15.68 -5.93 -14.60
C THR A 75 14.70 -5.43 -13.53
N PHE A 76 13.41 -5.43 -13.84
CA PHE A 76 12.41 -4.98 -12.86
C PHE A 76 12.41 -5.85 -11.59
N VAL A 77 12.62 -7.16 -11.74
CA VAL A 77 12.76 -8.09 -10.61
C VAL A 77 13.98 -7.79 -9.76
N GLN A 78 15.13 -7.48 -10.38
CA GLN A 78 16.33 -7.04 -9.65
C GLN A 78 16.10 -5.74 -8.88
N TRP A 79 15.41 -4.78 -9.50
CA TRP A 79 15.04 -3.54 -8.82
C TRP A 79 14.12 -3.81 -7.62
N LEU A 80 13.11 -4.67 -7.77
CA LEU A 80 12.21 -5.06 -6.67
C LEU A 80 12.99 -5.69 -5.51
N GLN A 81 13.83 -6.67 -5.82
CA GLN A 81 14.57 -7.44 -4.81
C GLN A 81 15.66 -6.62 -4.11
N PHE A 82 16.50 -5.91 -4.88
CA PHE A 82 17.74 -5.33 -4.37
C PHE A 82 17.62 -3.85 -4.01
N ILE A 83 16.57 -3.17 -4.45
CA ILE A 83 16.35 -1.75 -4.14
C ILE A 83 15.05 -1.58 -3.35
N PHE A 84 13.91 -2.02 -3.89
CA PHE A 84 12.61 -1.75 -3.27
C PHE A 84 12.46 -2.45 -1.91
N VAL A 85 12.61 -3.78 -1.84
CA VAL A 85 12.45 -4.55 -0.60
C VAL A 85 13.37 -4.05 0.53
N PRO A 86 14.70 -3.94 0.37
CA PRO A 86 15.57 -3.49 1.46
C PRO A 86 15.29 -2.03 1.85
N ARG A 87 15.09 -1.14 0.89
CA ARG A 87 14.76 0.27 1.17
C ARG A 87 13.46 0.40 1.95
N MET A 88 12.44 -0.38 1.61
CA MET A 88 11.18 -0.31 2.33
C MET A 88 11.30 -0.82 3.75
N ARG A 89 12.06 -1.91 3.95
CA ARG A 89 12.34 -2.42 5.30
C ARG A 89 13.05 -1.38 6.16
N GLU A 90 14.07 -0.71 5.63
CA GLU A 90 14.77 0.37 6.35
C GLU A 90 13.82 1.52 6.76
N LEU A 91 12.96 1.98 5.85
CA LEU A 91 11.99 3.04 6.15
C LEU A 91 10.99 2.62 7.23
N ILE A 92 10.51 1.37 7.15
CA ILE A 92 9.56 0.83 8.12
C ILE A 92 10.21 0.66 9.50
N GLU A 93 11.41 0.08 9.55
CA GLU A 93 12.17 -0.11 10.79
C GLU A 93 12.54 1.23 11.45
N ALA A 94 12.83 2.26 10.64
CA ALA A 94 13.09 3.62 11.13
C ALA A 94 11.82 4.37 11.58
N GLY A 95 10.62 3.81 11.34
CA GLY A 95 9.36 4.51 11.56
C GLY A 95 9.22 5.78 10.72
N GLY A 96 9.93 5.84 9.58
CA GLY A 96 9.97 7.00 8.70
C GLY A 96 8.72 7.09 7.82
N PRO A 97 8.52 8.24 7.15
CA PRO A 97 7.43 8.38 6.19
C PRO A 97 7.66 7.44 5.01
N LEU A 98 6.60 6.72 4.63
CA LEU A 98 6.59 5.92 3.41
C LEU A 98 6.69 6.85 2.18
N PRO A 99 7.30 6.40 1.08
CA PRO A 99 7.36 7.20 -0.14
C PRO A 99 5.94 7.52 -0.62
N GLY A 100 5.75 8.73 -1.16
CA GLY A 100 4.49 9.12 -1.80
C GLY A 100 4.17 8.25 -3.02
N ALA A 101 2.91 8.31 -3.45
CA ALA A 101 2.29 7.47 -4.49
C ALA A 101 3.29 6.93 -5.53
N SER A 102 3.35 5.61 -5.61
CA SER A 102 4.16 4.88 -6.56
C SER A 102 3.22 4.16 -7.54
N ALA A 103 3.66 3.98 -8.79
CA ALA A 103 2.96 3.20 -9.79
C ALA A 103 3.72 1.89 -10.06
N ILE A 104 4.23 1.25 -9.00
CA ILE A 104 5.01 0.02 -9.13
C ILE A 104 4.12 -1.12 -9.65
N ALA A 105 2.86 -1.20 -9.22
CA ALA A 105 1.93 -2.24 -9.67
C ALA A 105 1.74 -2.24 -11.20
N VAL A 106 1.52 -1.06 -11.80
CA VAL A 106 1.40 -0.91 -13.26
C VAL A 106 2.68 -1.34 -13.97
N MET A 107 3.84 -0.99 -13.40
CA MET A 107 5.12 -1.41 -13.97
C MET A 107 5.33 -2.93 -13.88
N ALA A 108 4.85 -3.56 -12.81
CA ALA A 108 4.93 -5.00 -12.63
C ALA A 108 4.11 -5.76 -13.69
N GLU A 109 2.90 -5.29 -14.03
CA GLU A 109 2.09 -5.88 -15.11
C GLU A 109 2.80 -5.84 -16.47
N VAL A 110 3.55 -4.76 -16.73
CA VAL A 110 4.22 -4.55 -18.02
C VAL A 110 5.59 -5.24 -18.09
N LYS A 111 6.31 -5.36 -16.96
CA LYS A 111 7.72 -5.78 -16.93
C LYS A 111 7.95 -7.18 -16.38
N LEU A 112 7.01 -7.77 -15.65
CA LEU A 112 7.16 -9.15 -15.19
C LEU A 112 6.91 -10.11 -16.34
N ASP A 113 7.86 -11.00 -16.56
CA ASP A 113 7.80 -12.09 -17.52
C ASP A 113 7.68 -13.41 -16.74
N THR A 114 6.44 -13.78 -16.40
CA THR A 114 6.11 -14.98 -15.60
C THR A 114 4.68 -15.42 -15.90
N ASP A 115 4.28 -16.59 -15.39
CA ASP A 115 2.92 -17.08 -15.50
C ASP A 115 1.88 -16.07 -14.96
N GLN A 116 0.73 -15.99 -15.63
CA GLN A 116 -0.32 -15.02 -15.31
C GLN A 116 -0.79 -15.10 -13.85
N ALA A 117 -0.82 -16.31 -13.28
CA ALA A 117 -1.21 -16.51 -11.88
C ALA A 117 -0.21 -15.87 -10.91
N ASP A 118 1.09 -16.03 -11.17
CA ASP A 118 2.14 -15.47 -10.31
C ASP A 118 2.30 -13.97 -10.53
N GLN A 119 2.22 -13.52 -11.77
CA GLN A 119 2.18 -12.09 -12.10
C GLN A 119 1.04 -11.41 -11.34
N ALA A 120 -0.18 -11.96 -11.39
CA ALA A 120 -1.33 -11.40 -10.70
C ALA A 120 -1.13 -11.30 -9.17
N ARG A 121 -0.50 -12.31 -8.55
CA ARG A 121 -0.19 -12.29 -7.11
C ARG A 121 0.82 -11.21 -6.75
N ILE A 122 1.88 -11.06 -7.54
CA ILE A 122 2.92 -10.05 -7.31
C ILE A 122 2.33 -8.65 -7.51
N VAL A 123 1.58 -8.44 -8.60
CA VAL A 123 0.91 -7.18 -8.91
C VAL A 123 -0.09 -6.81 -7.82
N ALA A 124 -0.89 -7.76 -7.32
CA ALA A 124 -1.84 -7.50 -6.25
C ALA A 124 -1.15 -7.00 -4.97
N ALA A 125 -0.07 -7.65 -4.54
CA ALA A 125 0.69 -7.21 -3.36
C ALA A 125 1.30 -5.81 -3.53
N LEU A 126 1.76 -5.48 -4.74
CA LEU A 126 2.26 -4.14 -5.07
C LEU A 126 1.13 -3.11 -5.14
N ALA A 127 -0.04 -3.47 -5.66
CA ALA A 127 -1.20 -2.60 -5.72
C ALA A 127 -1.75 -2.28 -4.33
N ASP A 128 -1.76 -3.28 -3.43
CA ASP A 128 -2.12 -3.09 -2.02
C ASP A 128 -1.16 -2.12 -1.32
N PHE A 129 0.15 -2.24 -1.61
CA PHE A 129 1.15 -1.30 -1.12
C PHE A 129 0.94 0.12 -1.69
N ASP A 130 0.75 0.24 -3.01
CA ASP A 130 0.52 1.53 -3.69
C ASP A 130 -0.74 2.23 -3.17
N ALA A 131 -1.83 1.48 -2.92
CA ALA A 131 -3.06 2.00 -2.33
C ALA A 131 -2.84 2.46 -0.88
N LEU A 132 -2.06 1.71 -0.10
CA LEU A 132 -1.76 2.04 1.29
C LEU A 132 -1.01 3.38 1.41
N ILE A 133 0.00 3.60 0.57
CA ILE A 133 0.77 4.86 0.58
C ILE A 133 0.01 6.02 -0.04
N GLY A 134 -0.91 5.76 -0.99
CA GLY A 134 -1.73 6.78 -1.63
C GLY A 134 -2.82 7.36 -0.71
N VAL A 135 -3.28 6.60 0.28
CA VAL A 135 -4.26 7.04 1.29
C VAL A 135 -3.61 7.75 2.47
N SER A 136 -2.30 7.54 2.70
CA SER A 136 -1.58 8.03 3.89
C SER A 136 -0.90 9.39 3.68
N GLN A 137 -1.45 10.28 2.84
CA GLN A 137 -0.89 11.62 2.52
C GLN A 137 -1.82 12.75 2.98
#